data_AF-A0A6M0K8I1-F1
#
_entry.id   AF-A0A6M0K8I1-F1
#
_cell.length_a   1.000
_cell.length_b   1.000
_cell.length_c   1.000
_cell.angle_alpha   90.00
_cell.angle_beta   90.00
_cell.angle_gamma   90.00
#
_symmetry.space_group_name_H-M   'P 1'
#
loop_
_entity.id
_entity.type
_entity.pdbx_description
1 polymer ?
#
loop_
_entity_poly.entity_id
_entity_poly.type
_entity_poly.pdbx_seq_one_letter_code
_entity_poly.pdbx_strand_id
1 'polypeptide(L)'
;MSVRRSWIEREAGLAVSRQCALSGVARSGVYAHRGEEAADAVELRLLELIDEQYTRRPFYGSRRMVVSLREQGYAVNRKRVQRLMGILGLAGMAPGPATGRRHPGHKV
;
A
#
# COMPACT_ATOMS: atom_id res chain seq x y z
N MET A 1 -10.54 -0.10 -27.38
CA MET A 1 -9.83 -1.32 -26.94
C MET A 1 -10.47 -1.97 -25.69
N SER A 2 -11.80 -1.89 -25.51
CA SER A 2 -12.46 -2.31 -24.26
C SER A 2 -13.05 -3.72 -24.32
N VAL A 3 -13.72 -4.08 -25.43
CA VAL A 3 -14.52 -5.32 -25.53
C VAL A 3 -13.70 -6.62 -25.48
N ARG A 4 -12.50 -6.68 -26.06
CA ARG A 4 -11.73 -7.94 -26.11
C ARG A 4 -11.15 -8.34 -24.76
N ARG A 5 -10.98 -7.39 -23.84
CA ARG A 5 -10.46 -7.65 -22.49
C ARG A 5 -11.49 -8.34 -21.60
N SER A 6 -12.78 -8.04 -21.79
CA SER A 6 -13.87 -8.66 -21.03
C SER A 6 -14.10 -10.13 -21.39
N TRP A 7 -13.39 -10.68 -22.38
CA TRP A 7 -13.42 -12.10 -22.75
C TRP A 7 -12.38 -12.94 -21.99
N ILE A 8 -11.60 -12.33 -21.09
CA ILE A 8 -10.54 -13.01 -20.34
C ILE A 8 -11.05 -13.37 -18.95
N GLU A 9 -11.19 -14.67 -18.68
CA GLU A 9 -11.72 -15.23 -17.46
C GLU A 9 -10.69 -16.15 -16.79
N ARG A 10 -10.39 -15.94 -15.50
CA ARG A 10 -9.36 -16.73 -14.80
C ARG A 10 -9.79 -18.16 -14.48
N GLU A 11 -11.08 -18.38 -14.31
CA GLU A 11 -11.69 -19.66 -13.99
C GLU A 11 -12.23 -20.38 -15.22
N ALA A 12 -11.97 -19.85 -16.41
CA ALA A 12 -12.11 -20.64 -17.63
C ALA A 12 -11.07 -21.76 -17.59
N GLY A 13 -11.41 -22.95 -18.05
CA GLY A 13 -10.50 -24.11 -18.16
C GLY A 13 -9.30 -23.91 -19.11
N LEU A 14 -8.97 -22.66 -19.47
CA LEU A 14 -7.87 -22.23 -20.31
C LEU A 14 -7.01 -21.21 -19.56
N ALA A 15 -5.69 -21.31 -19.67
CA ALA A 15 -4.80 -20.33 -19.05
C ALA A 15 -5.01 -18.91 -19.62
N VAL A 16 -4.91 -17.89 -18.77
CA VAL A 16 -5.01 -16.45 -19.14
C VAL A 16 -4.05 -16.08 -20.28
N SER A 17 -2.85 -16.69 -20.31
CA SER A 17 -1.88 -16.49 -21.39
C SER A 17 -2.43 -16.93 -22.75
N ARG A 18 -3.14 -18.07 -22.79
CA ARG A 18 -3.75 -18.61 -24.01
C ARG A 18 -4.96 -17.77 -24.43
N GLN A 19 -5.76 -17.33 -23.48
CA GLN A 19 -6.89 -16.42 -23.75
C GLN A 19 -6.41 -15.07 -24.31
N CYS A 20 -5.32 -14.50 -23.76
CA CYS A 20 -4.68 -13.29 -24.28
C CYS A 20 -4.20 -13.48 -25.73
N ALA A 21 -3.57 -14.61 -26.02
CA ALA A 21 -3.09 -14.93 -27.37
C ALA A 21 -4.24 -15.05 -28.37
N LEU A 22 -5.34 -15.70 -28.00
CA LEU A 22 -6.52 -15.88 -28.86
C LEU A 22 -7.32 -14.59 -29.06
N SER A 23 -7.41 -13.75 -28.04
CA SER A 23 -8.16 -12.48 -28.08
C SER A 23 -7.37 -11.29 -28.62
N GLY A 24 -6.05 -11.47 -28.87
CA GLY A 24 -5.16 -10.38 -29.29
C GLY A 24 -4.97 -9.30 -28.22
N VAL A 25 -5.12 -9.66 -26.95
CA VAL A 25 -4.94 -8.76 -25.80
C VAL A 25 -3.54 -8.95 -25.23
N ALA A 26 -2.83 -7.84 -25.00
CA ALA A 26 -1.55 -7.88 -24.30
C ALA A 26 -1.76 -8.29 -22.83
N ARG A 27 -0.99 -9.29 -22.37
CA ARG A 27 -1.02 -9.78 -20.97
C ARG A 27 -0.85 -8.66 -19.95
N SER A 28 0.00 -7.67 -20.25
CA SER A 28 0.24 -6.51 -19.38
C SER A 28 -1.04 -5.71 -19.09
N GLY A 29 -1.91 -5.54 -20.08
CA GLY A 29 -3.18 -4.82 -19.89
C GLY A 29 -4.17 -5.54 -18.99
N VAL A 30 -4.14 -6.88 -18.98
CA VAL A 30 -4.99 -7.71 -18.10
C VAL A 30 -4.55 -7.60 -16.64
N TYR A 31 -3.24 -7.62 -16.39
CA TYR A 31 -2.72 -7.52 -15.03
C TYR A 31 -2.73 -6.08 -14.49
N ALA A 32 -2.49 -5.08 -15.33
CA ALA A 32 -2.46 -3.67 -14.92
C ALA A 32 -3.84 -3.19 -14.45
N HIS A 33 -4.90 -3.51 -15.18
CA HIS A 33 -6.26 -3.06 -14.86
C HIS A 33 -6.78 -3.66 -13.53
N ARG A 34 -6.35 -4.87 -13.18
CA ARG A 34 -6.68 -5.49 -11.90
C ARG A 34 -6.09 -4.73 -10.69
N GLY A 35 -5.04 -3.93 -10.89
CA GLY A 35 -4.50 -3.06 -9.86
C GLY A 35 -5.41 -1.87 -9.52
N GLU A 36 -6.31 -1.49 -10.42
CA GLU A 36 -7.21 -0.33 -10.27
C GLU A 36 -8.54 -0.70 -9.61
N GLU A 37 -9.10 -1.87 -9.92
CA GLU A 37 -10.37 -2.35 -9.32
C GLU A 37 -10.21 -2.84 -7.87
N ALA A 38 -8.98 -3.10 -7.43
CA ALA A 38 -8.67 -3.64 -6.11
C ALA A 38 -8.03 -2.60 -5.17
N ALA A 39 -8.53 -1.37 -5.15
CA ALA A 39 -8.58 -0.64 -3.89
C ALA A 39 -9.55 -1.41 -2.96
N ASP A 40 -9.04 -2.53 -2.45
CA ASP A 40 -9.74 -3.49 -1.59
C ASP A 40 -10.45 -2.72 -0.48
N ALA A 41 -11.68 -3.09 -0.10
CA ALA A 41 -12.41 -2.42 0.98
C ALA A 41 -11.56 -2.37 2.27
N VAL A 42 -10.70 -3.38 2.46
CA VAL A 42 -9.69 -3.41 3.53
C VAL A 42 -8.64 -2.30 3.38
N GLU A 43 -8.18 -2.03 2.16
CA GLU A 43 -7.23 -0.95 1.89
C GLU A 43 -7.80 0.42 2.20
N LEU A 44 -9.02 0.70 1.74
CA LEU A 44 -9.71 1.95 2.06
C LEU A 44 -9.88 2.10 3.57
N ARG A 45 -10.30 1.02 4.25
CA ARG A 45 -10.42 1.01 5.70
C ARG A 45 -9.10 1.28 6.40
N LEU A 46 -8.00 0.73 5.91
CA LEU A 46 -6.67 1.00 6.46
C LEU A 46 -6.25 2.46 6.24
N LEU A 47 -6.58 3.07 5.11
CA LEU A 47 -6.32 4.49 4.87
C LEU A 47 -7.07 5.37 5.88
N GLU A 48 -8.37 5.13 6.07
CA GLU A 48 -9.19 5.83 7.07
C GLU A 48 -8.60 5.72 8.48
N LEU A 49 -8.22 4.51 8.90
CA LEU A 49 -7.66 4.29 10.23
C LEU A 49 -6.30 4.97 10.40
N ILE A 50 -5.46 4.96 9.37
CA ILE A 50 -4.16 5.64 9.41
C ILE A 50 -4.37 7.14 9.56
N ASP A 51 -5.30 7.73 8.79
CA ASP A 51 -5.62 9.15 8.84
C ASP A 51 -6.18 9.57 10.22
N GLU A 52 -7.13 8.80 10.75
CA GLU A 52 -7.72 9.02 12.08
C GLU A 52 -6.65 8.94 13.19
N GLN A 53 -5.81 7.91 13.16
CA GLN A 53 -4.76 7.74 14.18
C GLN A 53 -3.68 8.81 14.07
N TYR A 54 -3.33 9.22 12.85
CA TYR A 54 -2.35 10.29 12.66
C TYR A 54 -2.89 11.63 13.13
N THR A 55 -4.15 11.95 12.84
CA THR A 55 -4.85 13.15 13.34
C THR A 55 -4.85 13.20 14.88
N ARG A 56 -5.08 12.06 15.54
CA ARG A 56 -4.99 11.98 17.02
C ARG A 56 -3.56 12.05 17.56
N ARG A 57 -2.58 11.51 16.82
CA ARG A 57 -1.19 11.33 17.28
C ARG A 57 -0.21 11.64 16.15
N PRO A 58 0.01 12.92 15.82
CA PRO A 58 0.69 13.32 14.58
C PRO A 58 2.20 13.04 14.56
N PHE A 59 2.77 12.57 15.67
CA PHE A 59 4.15 12.09 15.75
C PHE A 59 4.33 10.60 15.40
N TYR A 60 3.23 9.86 15.15
CA TYR A 60 3.31 8.44 14.82
C TYR A 60 3.88 8.23 13.41
N GLY A 61 5.07 7.65 13.36
CA GLY A 61 5.62 7.09 12.12
C GLY A 61 5.13 5.65 11.86
N SER A 62 5.49 5.12 10.69
CA SER A 62 5.12 3.76 10.24
C SER A 62 5.31 2.65 11.28
N ARG A 63 6.33 2.73 12.14
CA ARG A 63 6.56 1.73 13.20
C ARG A 63 5.45 1.70 14.25
N ARG A 64 5.06 2.87 14.78
CA ARG A 64 3.99 2.99 15.79
C ARG A 64 2.62 2.75 15.16
N MET A 65 2.45 3.18 13.91
CA MET A 65 1.22 2.95 13.16
C MET A 65 0.92 1.45 12.96
N VAL A 66 1.94 0.62 12.66
CA VAL A 66 1.78 -0.84 12.61
C VAL A 66 1.27 -1.42 13.93
N VAL A 67 1.82 -0.95 15.06
CA VAL A 67 1.40 -1.42 16.39
C VAL A 67 -0.06 -1.04 16.64
N SER A 68 -0.43 0.21 16.39
CA SER A 68 -1.81 0.70 16.57
C SER A 68 -2.82 -0.05 15.71
N LEU A 69 -2.48 -0.36 14.45
CA LEU A 69 -3.37 -1.13 13.57
C LEU A 69 -3.50 -2.60 14.01
N ARG A 70 -2.43 -3.20 14.54
CA ARG A 70 -2.47 -4.57 15.10
C ARG A 70 -3.31 -4.66 16.35
N GLU A 71 -3.23 -3.66 17.24
CA GLU A 71 -4.10 -3.55 18.42
C GLU A 71 -5.58 -3.47 18.05
N GLN A 72 -5.88 -2.93 16.86
CA GLN A 72 -7.23 -2.87 16.29
C GLN A 72 -7.61 -4.14 15.48
N GLY A 73 -6.78 -5.18 15.49
CA GLY A 73 -7.05 -6.46 14.81
C GLY A 73 -6.55 -6.57 13.37
N TYR A 74 -5.86 -5.55 12.84
CA TYR A 74 -5.37 -5.57 11.45
C TYR A 74 -3.93 -6.13 11.38
N ALA A 75 -3.79 -7.32 10.80
CA ALA A 75 -2.49 -7.95 10.54
C ALA A 75 -1.77 -7.28 9.36
N VAL A 76 -1.14 -6.13 9.60
CA VAL A 76 -0.40 -5.37 8.58
C VAL A 76 1.12 -5.42 8.78
N ASN A 77 1.84 -5.38 7.65
CA ASN A 77 3.30 -5.23 7.63
C ASN A 77 3.69 -3.74 7.52
N ARG A 78 4.84 -3.39 8.07
CA ARG A 78 5.44 -2.05 7.99
C ARG A 78 5.58 -1.55 6.55
N LYS A 79 5.97 -2.40 5.59
CA LYS A 79 6.07 -1.99 4.16
C LYS A 79 4.72 -1.49 3.62
N ARG A 80 3.62 -2.16 3.99
CA ARG A 80 2.26 -1.76 3.59
C ARG A 80 1.90 -0.42 4.22
N VAL A 81 2.12 -0.26 5.52
CA VAL A 81 1.84 0.98 6.24
C VAL A 81 2.66 2.15 5.71
N GLN A 82 3.94 1.95 5.37
CA GLN A 82 4.77 2.99 4.74
C GLN A 82 4.19 3.46 3.41
N ARG A 83 3.74 2.53 2.55
CA ARG A 83 3.07 2.88 1.30
C ARG A 83 1.79 3.68 1.55
N LEU A 84 0.92 3.20 2.45
CA LEU A 84 -0.37 3.86 2.73
C LEU A 84 -0.19 5.25 3.34
N MET A 85 0.76 5.42 4.28
CA MET A 85 1.12 6.75 4.78
C MET A 85 1.65 7.65 3.66
N GLY A 86 2.44 7.12 2.72
CA GLY A 86 2.91 7.85 1.55
C GLY A 86 1.79 8.31 0.62
N ILE A 87 0.75 7.48 0.42
CA ILE A 87 -0.46 7.84 -0.34
C ILE A 87 -1.17 9.03 0.33
N LEU A 88 -1.26 9.05 1.66
CA LEU A 88 -1.84 10.15 2.43
C LEU A 88 -0.90 11.36 2.61
N GLY A 89 0.34 11.30 2.11
CA GLY A 89 1.33 12.35 2.31
C GLY A 89 1.83 12.49 3.77
N LEU A 90 1.64 11.46 4.60
CA LEU A 90 1.97 11.49 6.03
C LEU A 90 3.40 11.01 6.30
N ALA A 91 4.09 11.69 7.21
CA ALA A 91 5.42 11.32 7.69
C ALA A 91 5.48 11.33 9.23
N GLY A 92 6.29 10.45 9.82
CA GLY A 92 6.50 10.51 11.26
C GLY A 92 7.33 11.73 11.65
N MET A 93 6.81 12.60 12.52
CA MET A 93 7.54 13.78 13.02
C MET A 93 8.62 13.47 14.05
N ALA A 94 8.67 12.23 14.57
CA ALA A 94 9.66 11.85 15.56
C ALA A 94 11.08 11.86 14.96
N PRO A 95 12.10 12.33 15.70
CA PRO A 95 13.48 12.32 15.24
C PRO A 95 13.96 10.92 14.89
N GLY A 96 14.85 10.85 13.89
CA GLY A 96 15.50 9.61 13.49
C GLY A 96 16.37 9.01 14.61
N PRO A 97 16.80 7.75 14.46
CA PRO A 97 17.73 7.15 15.41
C PRO A 97 19.03 7.97 15.52
N ALA A 98 19.71 7.87 16.66
CA ALA A 98 20.99 8.52 16.97
C ALA A 98 20.95 10.05 17.22
N THR A 99 19.83 10.63 17.65
CA THR A 99 19.77 12.02 18.14
C THR A 99 20.66 12.31 19.35
N GLY A 100 21.08 11.29 20.11
CA GLY A 100 22.01 11.45 21.23
C GLY A 100 23.48 11.47 20.84
N ARG A 101 23.84 11.17 19.57
CA ARG A 101 25.23 11.26 19.12
C ARG A 101 25.52 12.72 18.78
N ARG A 102 26.47 13.32 19.51
CA ARG A 102 26.97 14.67 19.21
C ARG A 102 27.52 14.68 17.78
N HIS A 103 27.13 15.69 17.00
CA HIS A 103 27.79 15.96 15.73
C HIS A 103 29.25 16.36 16.02
N PRO A 104 30.26 15.84 15.29
CA PRO A 104 31.69 16.07 15.57
C PRO A 104 32.10 17.55 15.64
N GLY A 105 31.30 18.45 15.05
CA GLY A 105 31.56 19.89 15.01
C GLY A 105 31.10 20.71 16.23
N HIS A 106 30.37 20.14 17.20
CA HIS A 106 29.99 20.90 18.40
C HIS A 106 31.12 20.90 19.44
N LYS A 107 31.74 22.07 19.68
CA LYS A 107 32.67 22.28 20.80
C LYS A 107 31.92 22.28 22.14
N VAL A 108 32.58 21.80 23.19
CA VAL A 108 32.09 21.83 24.60
C VAL A 108 32.31 23.22 25.16
#